data_AF-A0A3F2S1E9-F1
#
_entry.id   AF-A0A3F2S1E9-F1
#
_cell.length_a   1.000
_cell.length_b   1.000
_cell.length_c   1.000
_cell.angle_alpha   90.00
_cell.angle_beta   90.00
_cell.angle_gamma   90.00
#
_symmetry.space_group_name_H-M   'P 1'
#
loop_
_entity.id
_entity.type
_entity.pdbx_description
1 polymer ?
#
loop_
_entity_poly.entity_id
_entity_poly.type
_entity_poly.pdbx_seq_one_letter_code
_entity_poly.pdbx_strand_id
1 'polypeptide(L)'
;MTIQAKRETAALVHPTPLSPSSKSSDAVLDFSNSYLGDDKFAEIVEKARLTSVPTRLDLRGNCFEAGAARALAALLRSSHNIVSISLEWNNVGLLDQGVDALADALEVDTRLVTLDLRNNNIGPEGAKAFAKALRRNRTLRQLDLRWNEVEKTEELEAQLQQARKDAEMAKEERGRYQQREVDAKRDLHELRMQLDELENRKKLEFEEYRSSRTALERENNVMREKMAHLESLHSKEVDQKEKQISQLEDAKYTLDNEIHRTTLTARTQEEEIGKLKKLLQDLQQEYARKEAKLVSDHESSLSAAQRQHDMVTGSVQTQLSYASTQLESSERSVRELKEKCEALQAKVLQSQIDHEKMIGELKQQWDAEVQERIQRSVGSVEAQVAEVKKSRQHLEREVEKHLQTIIQLRQDNISLQQASDGKQNELQLELEAQSKALQEKHTQLATATSEKSRCGEKLQLQLRRMEEQDARFVQMQTTFDERLQDLTSSAKTAAEESAASLKEKATVISSMENQVLRLERELSAQKHEHEKRIDDLAESFGSFVQEQIRKEREHRKNQSPRMDVRSDT
;
A
#
# COMPACT_ATOMS: atom_id res chain seq x y z
N MET A 1 -6.21 34.85 7.38
CA MET A 1 -6.57 34.23 8.68
C MET A 1 -5.29 33.90 9.40
N THR A 2 -4.88 34.81 10.28
CA THR A 2 -3.66 34.75 11.07
C THR A 2 -3.99 34.03 12.37
N ILE A 3 -3.40 32.86 12.62
CA ILE A 3 -3.54 32.18 13.92
C ILE A 3 -2.20 32.31 14.65
N GLN A 4 -2.20 33.27 15.57
CA GLN A 4 -1.21 33.48 16.61
C GLN A 4 -1.13 32.24 17.53
N ALA A 5 0.08 31.74 17.72
CA ALA A 5 0.41 30.88 18.85
C ALA A 5 0.25 31.67 20.15
N LYS A 6 -0.75 31.29 20.96
CA LYS A 6 -0.90 31.72 22.34
C LYS A 6 0.26 31.15 23.17
N ARG A 7 1.08 32.04 23.72
CA ARG A 7 1.92 31.77 24.89
C ARG A 7 1.00 31.60 26.08
N GLU A 8 0.88 30.38 26.60
CA GLU A 8 0.36 30.14 27.94
C GLU A 8 1.49 30.31 28.96
N THR A 9 1.42 31.42 29.69
CA THR A 9 2.21 31.67 30.89
C THR A 9 1.77 30.70 31.99
N ALA A 10 2.68 29.82 32.40
CA ALA A 10 2.52 28.93 33.52
C ALA A 10 2.36 29.74 34.83
N ALA A 11 1.19 29.63 35.47
CA ALA A 11 1.01 29.97 36.87
C ALA A 11 1.57 28.80 37.71
N LEU A 12 2.85 28.88 38.06
CA LEU A 12 3.47 27.98 39.02
C LEU A 12 3.14 28.46 40.43
N VAL A 13 2.41 27.61 41.14
CA VAL A 13 2.13 27.65 42.57
C VAL A 13 3.44 27.82 43.35
N HIS A 14 3.55 28.90 44.11
CA HIS A 14 4.60 29.10 45.10
C HIS A 14 4.45 28.06 46.24
N PRO A 15 5.48 27.27 46.57
CA PRO A 15 5.58 26.69 47.89
C PRO A 15 6.15 27.73 48.86
N THR A 16 5.46 27.87 49.98
CA THR A 16 5.82 28.65 51.16
C THR A 16 7.27 28.35 51.63
N PRO A 17 8.11 29.36 51.92
CA PRO A 17 9.43 29.11 52.48
C PRO A 17 9.32 28.80 53.97
N LEU A 18 9.77 27.61 54.35
CA LEU A 18 10.21 27.30 55.71
C LEU A 18 11.33 28.29 56.09
N SER A 19 11.13 28.99 57.19
CA SER A 19 12.08 29.94 57.78
C SER A 19 13.41 29.28 58.14
N PRO A 20 14.57 29.83 57.71
CA PRO A 20 15.85 29.57 58.34
C PRO A 20 16.27 30.80 59.17
N SER A 21 16.22 30.64 60.48
CA SER A 21 16.94 31.47 61.42
C SER A 21 18.44 31.16 61.34
N SER A 22 19.20 31.97 60.61
CA SER A 22 20.56 32.44 60.94
C SER A 22 21.19 33.06 59.69
N LYS A 23 21.61 34.32 59.82
CA LYS A 23 22.33 35.06 58.77
C LYS A 23 23.75 34.51 58.68
N SER A 24 24.04 33.66 57.69
CA SER A 24 25.37 33.61 57.05
C SER A 24 25.23 34.24 55.66
N SER A 25 26.02 35.26 55.36
CA SER A 25 26.05 35.88 54.05
C SER A 25 26.59 34.88 53.02
N ASP A 26 25.73 34.26 52.21
CA ASP A 26 26.17 33.50 51.02
C ASP A 26 26.88 34.48 50.07
N ALA A 27 28.17 34.29 49.85
CA ALA A 27 28.91 35.09 48.88
C ALA A 27 28.52 34.66 47.47
N VAL A 28 28.37 35.61 46.54
CA VAL A 28 28.06 35.34 45.14
C VAL A 28 29.19 35.91 44.29
N LEU A 29 29.78 35.06 43.46
CA LEU A 29 30.71 35.43 42.40
C LEU A 29 29.95 35.39 41.07
N ASP A 30 29.58 36.57 40.57
CA ASP A 30 28.84 36.73 39.32
C ASP A 30 29.78 37.12 38.18
N PHE A 31 29.84 36.26 37.17
CA PHE A 31 30.55 36.47 35.91
C PHE A 31 29.63 36.25 34.70
N SER A 32 28.30 36.31 34.89
CA SER A 32 27.33 35.99 33.86
C SER A 32 27.35 36.99 32.68
N ASN A 33 26.98 36.50 31.49
CA ASN A 33 26.76 37.25 30.24
C ASN A 33 27.91 38.19 29.85
N SER A 34 29.14 37.77 30.13
CA SER A 34 30.35 38.59 29.94
C SER A 34 31.18 38.18 28.73
N TYR A 35 30.71 37.21 27.92
CA TYR A 35 31.38 36.70 26.71
C TYR A 35 32.86 36.38 26.94
N LEU A 36 33.15 35.71 28.05
CA LEU A 36 34.52 35.55 28.54
C LEU A 36 35.34 34.54 27.71
N GLY A 37 34.70 33.50 27.16
CA GLY A 37 35.37 32.40 26.48
C GLY A 37 36.34 31.63 27.38
N ASP A 38 36.92 30.55 26.87
CA ASP A 38 37.77 29.66 27.66
C ASP A 38 39.05 30.34 28.20
N ASP A 39 39.60 31.32 27.47
CA ASP A 39 40.87 31.98 27.80
C ASP A 39 40.85 32.72 29.15
N LYS A 40 39.69 33.27 29.54
CA LYS A 40 39.54 34.02 30.79
C LYS A 40 39.11 33.15 31.97
N PHE A 41 38.86 31.86 31.75
CA PHE A 41 38.37 30.96 32.79
C PHE A 41 39.40 30.75 33.91
N ALA A 42 40.69 30.84 33.61
CA ALA A 42 41.75 30.71 34.61
C ALA A 42 41.65 31.79 35.70
N GLU A 43 41.33 33.05 35.34
CA GLU A 43 41.17 34.14 36.30
C GLU A 43 39.95 33.94 37.20
N ILE A 44 38.84 33.44 36.61
CA ILE A 44 37.63 33.07 37.35
C ILE A 44 37.95 31.99 38.38
N VAL A 45 38.71 30.98 37.98
CA VAL A 45 39.08 29.85 38.84
C VAL A 45 39.96 30.32 40.01
N GLU A 46 40.94 31.20 39.78
CA GLU A 46 41.76 31.77 40.86
C GLU A 46 40.91 32.58 41.85
N LYS A 47 39.98 33.41 41.36
CA LYS A 47 39.04 34.14 42.22
C LYS A 47 38.14 33.20 43.01
N ALA A 48 37.67 32.11 42.39
CA ALA A 48 36.83 31.11 43.06
C ALA A 48 37.59 30.34 44.15
N ARG A 49 38.89 30.06 43.97
CA ARG A 49 39.75 29.40 44.97
C ARG A 49 39.97 30.24 46.23
N LEU A 50 40.07 31.56 46.08
CA LEU A 50 40.34 32.48 47.19
C LEU A 50 39.12 32.73 48.10
N THR A 51 37.95 32.17 47.75
CA THR A 51 36.75 32.27 48.58
C THR A 51 36.97 31.55 49.91
N SER A 52 36.72 32.23 51.04
CA SER A 52 36.84 31.65 52.40
C SER A 52 35.49 31.24 53.00
N VAL A 53 34.39 31.48 52.27
CA VAL A 53 33.02 31.19 52.69
C VAL A 53 32.27 30.42 51.60
N PRO A 54 31.21 29.67 51.95
CA PRO A 54 30.33 29.04 50.98
C PRO A 54 29.87 30.04 49.91
N THR A 55 30.20 29.77 48.65
CA THR A 55 30.02 30.72 47.55
C THR A 55 29.24 30.11 46.39
N ARG A 56 28.38 30.91 45.77
CA ARG A 56 27.69 30.59 44.52
C ARG A 56 28.42 31.23 43.35
N LEU A 57 28.66 30.47 42.29
CA LEU A 57 29.40 30.89 41.11
C LEU A 57 28.45 30.92 39.89
N ASP A 58 28.13 32.13 39.42
CA ASP A 58 27.27 32.33 38.25
C ASP A 58 28.14 32.57 37.00
N LEU A 59 28.06 31.65 36.04
CA LEU A 59 28.88 31.56 34.83
C LEU A 59 28.04 31.53 33.56
N ARG A 60 26.76 31.87 33.65
CA ARG A 60 25.82 31.76 32.53
C ARG A 60 26.20 32.64 31.35
N GLY A 61 25.95 32.19 30.12
CA GLY A 61 26.04 33.03 28.93
C GLY A 61 27.45 33.51 28.56
N ASN A 62 28.48 32.68 28.72
CA ASN A 62 29.88 33.06 28.50
C ASN A 62 30.57 32.32 27.35
N CYS A 63 29.84 31.49 26.60
CA CYS A 63 30.39 30.67 25.51
C CYS A 63 31.52 29.74 25.96
N PHE A 64 31.43 29.20 27.19
CA PHE A 64 32.40 28.23 27.68
C PHE A 64 32.28 26.89 26.96
N GLU A 65 33.41 26.35 26.51
CA GLU A 65 33.52 25.09 25.79
C GLU A 65 34.28 24.05 26.66
N ALA A 66 34.91 23.06 26.02
CA ALA A 66 35.59 21.98 26.72
C ALA A 66 36.82 22.44 27.52
N GLY A 67 37.50 23.52 27.13
CA GLY A 67 38.66 24.04 27.86
C GLY A 67 38.26 24.61 29.22
N ALA A 68 37.23 25.44 29.26
CA ALA A 68 36.63 25.96 30.49
C ALA A 68 36.08 24.83 31.37
N ALA A 69 35.40 23.84 30.77
CA ALA A 69 34.90 22.66 31.48
C ALA A 69 36.03 21.88 32.18
N ARG A 70 37.18 21.67 31.51
CA ARG A 70 38.35 21.02 32.12
C ARG A 70 38.96 21.86 33.26
N ALA A 71 39.03 23.18 33.10
CA ALA A 71 39.54 24.07 34.13
C ALA A 71 38.61 24.10 35.36
N LEU A 72 37.30 24.07 35.15
CA LEU A 72 36.31 23.94 36.21
C LEU A 72 36.40 22.58 36.90
N ALA A 73 36.58 21.51 36.14
CA ALA A 73 36.83 20.18 36.70
C ALA A 73 38.08 20.15 37.59
N ALA A 74 39.14 20.87 37.21
CA ALA A 74 40.34 21.02 38.04
C ALA A 74 40.05 21.81 39.33
N LEU A 75 39.21 22.85 39.26
CA LEU A 75 38.73 23.57 40.46
C LEU A 75 37.97 22.63 41.40
N LEU A 76 37.01 21.86 40.89
CA LEU A 76 36.18 20.94 41.67
C LEU A 76 36.98 19.79 42.31
N ARG A 77 38.10 19.39 41.70
CA ARG A 77 39.03 18.41 42.31
C ARG A 77 39.93 19.01 43.39
N SER A 78 40.01 20.33 43.49
CA SER A 78 40.84 21.03 44.47
C SER A 78 40.03 21.45 45.70
N SER A 79 40.69 21.96 46.74
CA SER A 79 39.96 22.51 47.89
C SER A 79 39.32 23.86 47.50
N HIS A 80 37.99 23.91 47.36
CA HIS A 80 37.18 25.12 47.11
C HIS A 80 36.04 25.32 48.13
N ASN A 81 35.47 26.52 48.22
CA ASN A 81 34.24 26.76 49.00
C ASN A 81 32.98 26.96 48.12
N ILE A 82 33.05 26.58 46.84
CA ILE A 82 31.89 26.66 45.93
C ILE A 82 30.84 25.60 46.26
N VAL A 83 29.59 26.03 46.44
CA VAL A 83 28.44 25.15 46.76
C VAL A 83 27.40 25.09 45.64
N SER A 84 27.41 26.07 44.74
CA SER A 84 26.49 26.13 43.60
C SER A 84 27.19 26.73 42.39
N ILE A 85 27.00 26.10 41.22
CA ILE A 85 27.50 26.58 39.94
C ILE A 85 26.34 26.65 38.95
N SER A 86 26.22 27.77 38.24
CA SER A 86 25.33 27.89 37.08
C SER A 86 26.11 28.13 35.79
N LEU A 87 25.97 27.21 34.85
CA LEU A 87 26.58 27.22 33.52
C LEU A 87 25.54 27.34 32.40
N GLU A 88 24.30 27.72 32.71
CA GLU A 88 23.24 27.91 31.70
C GLU A 88 23.72 28.71 30.48
N TRP A 89 23.33 28.34 29.26
CA TRP A 89 23.72 29.04 28.02
C TRP A 89 25.24 29.06 27.78
N ASN A 90 25.88 27.90 27.85
CA ASN A 90 27.27 27.70 27.42
C ASN A 90 27.35 26.52 26.43
N ASN A 91 28.54 26.09 26.04
CA ASN A 91 28.79 25.05 25.03
C ASN A 91 29.62 23.89 25.59
N VAL A 92 29.46 23.59 26.89
CA VAL A 92 30.27 22.59 27.61
C VAL A 92 30.18 21.19 26.98
N GLY A 93 29.02 20.86 26.40
CA GLY A 93 28.72 19.60 25.73
C GLY A 93 29.08 19.53 24.24
N LEU A 94 29.67 20.58 23.66
CA LEU A 94 30.05 20.59 22.25
C LEU A 94 31.11 19.53 21.91
N LEU A 95 31.97 19.19 22.88
CA LEU A 95 32.96 18.11 22.78
C LEU A 95 32.85 17.22 24.02
N ASP A 96 32.77 15.91 23.82
CA ASP A 96 32.57 14.92 24.89
C ASP A 96 33.62 15.04 26.03
N GLN A 97 34.85 15.41 25.69
CA GLN A 97 35.95 15.59 26.65
C GLN A 97 35.65 16.61 27.75
N GLY A 98 34.87 17.65 27.47
CA GLY A 98 34.50 18.66 28.46
C GLY A 98 33.51 18.10 29.49
N VAL A 99 32.55 17.32 29.01
CA VAL A 99 31.52 16.68 29.84
C VAL A 99 32.13 15.57 30.69
N ASP A 100 32.97 14.73 30.11
CA ASP A 100 33.68 13.66 30.83
C ASP A 100 34.54 14.23 31.97
N ALA A 101 35.29 15.29 31.70
CA ALA A 101 36.15 15.92 32.71
C ALA A 101 35.34 16.46 33.90
N LEU A 102 34.17 17.06 33.64
CA LEU A 102 33.26 17.53 34.67
C LEU A 102 32.60 16.38 35.43
N ALA A 103 32.15 15.34 34.73
CA ALA A 103 31.57 14.15 35.37
C ALA A 103 32.59 13.48 36.31
N ASP A 104 33.83 13.30 35.86
CA ASP A 104 34.91 12.73 36.67
C ASP A 104 35.24 13.60 37.90
N ALA A 105 35.22 14.93 37.76
CA ALA A 105 35.44 15.82 38.89
C ALA A 105 34.28 15.79 39.90
N LEU A 106 33.03 15.74 39.40
CA LEU A 106 31.85 15.57 40.24
C LEU A 106 31.89 14.24 40.98
N GLU A 107 32.47 13.17 40.43
CA GLU A 107 32.55 11.88 41.13
C GLU A 107 33.27 11.99 42.49
N VAL A 108 34.28 12.86 42.58
CA VAL A 108 35.15 13.01 43.76
C VAL A 108 34.86 14.27 44.58
N ASP A 109 34.18 15.27 44.01
CA ASP A 109 33.84 16.48 44.74
C ASP A 109 32.86 16.19 45.89
N THR A 110 33.07 16.86 47.02
CA THR A 110 32.31 16.68 48.26
C THR A 110 31.66 17.97 48.76
N ARG A 111 31.65 19.03 47.96
CA ARG A 111 31.20 20.36 48.41
C ARG A 111 30.09 20.95 47.54
N LEU A 112 30.05 20.64 46.24
CA LEU A 112 29.02 21.13 45.34
C LEU A 112 27.68 20.47 45.65
N VAL A 113 26.65 21.31 45.78
CA VAL A 113 25.27 20.92 46.09
C VAL A 113 24.38 21.11 44.86
N THR A 114 24.62 22.15 44.07
CA THR A 114 23.79 22.50 42.92
C THR A 114 24.62 22.76 41.67
N LEU A 115 24.27 22.10 40.56
CA LEU A 115 24.86 22.31 39.25
C LEU A 115 23.77 22.52 38.20
N ASP A 116 23.79 23.67 37.53
CA ASP A 116 22.88 24.00 36.44
C ASP A 116 23.63 23.99 35.11
N LEU A 117 23.28 23.04 34.24
CA LEU A 117 23.88 22.79 32.91
C LEU A 117 22.83 22.91 31.80
N ARG A 118 21.75 23.66 32.04
CA ARG A 118 20.72 23.86 31.01
C ARG A 118 21.31 24.51 29.75
N ASN A 119 20.86 24.08 28.58
CA ASN A 119 21.29 24.63 27.30
C ASN A 119 22.82 24.66 27.13
N ASN A 120 23.45 23.47 27.19
CA ASN A 120 24.89 23.27 27.09
C ASN A 120 25.32 22.27 26.00
N ASN A 121 24.44 21.93 25.05
CA ASN A 121 24.70 20.95 23.98
C ASN A 121 25.12 19.56 24.48
N ILE A 122 24.67 19.13 25.66
CA ILE A 122 25.04 17.80 26.20
C ILE A 122 24.27 16.70 25.47
N GLY A 123 24.98 15.78 24.82
CA GLY A 123 24.43 14.62 24.12
C GLY A 123 24.14 13.41 25.02
N PRO A 124 23.67 12.29 24.43
CA PRO A 124 23.31 11.06 25.17
C PRO A 124 24.50 10.44 25.91
N GLU A 125 25.71 10.46 25.34
CA GLU A 125 26.93 9.96 26.00
C GLU A 125 27.32 10.83 27.20
N GLY A 126 27.24 12.16 27.06
CA GLY A 126 27.47 13.08 28.18
C GLY A 126 26.48 12.87 29.34
N ALA A 127 25.20 12.59 29.03
CA ALA A 127 24.21 12.23 30.04
C ALA A 127 24.54 10.92 30.76
N LYS A 128 25.05 9.90 30.04
CA LYS A 128 25.54 8.64 30.64
C LYS A 128 26.73 8.89 31.56
N ALA A 129 27.66 9.77 31.18
CA ALA A 129 28.82 10.14 32.00
C ALA A 129 28.38 10.76 33.34
N PHE A 130 27.48 11.74 33.32
CA PHE A 130 26.91 12.30 34.56
C PHE A 130 26.17 11.25 35.39
N ALA A 131 25.35 10.39 34.76
CA ALA A 131 24.64 9.33 35.47
C ALA A 131 25.61 8.37 36.20
N LYS A 132 26.77 8.08 35.61
CA LYS A 132 27.81 7.26 36.23
C LYS A 132 28.44 7.97 37.43
N ALA A 133 28.84 9.23 37.29
CA ALA A 133 29.45 10.02 38.36
C ALA A 133 28.51 10.19 39.58
N LEU A 134 27.22 10.45 39.33
CA LEU A 134 26.21 10.64 40.37
C LEU A 134 25.94 9.39 41.21
N ARG A 135 26.28 8.19 40.73
CA ARG A 135 26.18 6.97 41.55
C ARG A 135 27.12 7.01 42.76
N ARG A 136 28.23 7.75 42.64
CA ARG A 136 29.30 7.83 43.65
C ARG A 136 29.29 9.15 44.40
N ASN A 137 28.92 10.27 43.76
CA ASN A 137 28.75 11.55 44.43
C ASN A 137 27.58 11.49 45.45
N ARG A 138 27.80 12.02 46.67
CA ARG A 138 26.79 12.03 47.76
C ARG A 138 26.34 13.42 48.19
N THR A 139 26.91 14.46 47.60
CA THR A 139 26.78 15.85 48.05
C THR A 139 25.92 16.69 47.11
N LEU A 140 25.97 16.40 45.81
CA LEU A 140 25.12 17.04 44.81
C LEU A 140 23.65 16.65 45.05
N ARG A 141 22.79 17.66 45.19
CA ARG A 141 21.35 17.52 45.43
C ARG A 141 20.52 17.94 44.23
N GLN A 142 21.05 18.82 43.39
CA GLN A 142 20.36 19.33 42.21
C GLN A 142 21.29 19.36 41.00
N LEU A 143 20.89 18.66 39.94
CA LEU A 143 21.49 18.73 38.61
C LEU A 143 20.39 19.07 37.59
N ASP A 144 20.56 20.16 36.85
CA ASP A 144 19.62 20.56 35.80
C ASP A 144 20.25 20.39 34.41
N LEU A 145 19.66 19.51 33.59
CA LEU A 145 20.10 19.19 32.23
C LEU A 145 19.04 19.54 31.18
N ARG A 146 18.00 20.31 31.52
CA ARG A 146 16.95 20.68 30.54
C ARG A 146 17.54 21.45 29.36
N TRP A 147 16.89 21.35 28.20
CA TRP A 147 17.34 21.99 26.95
C TRP A 147 18.72 21.51 26.46
N ASN A 148 19.05 20.24 26.68
CA ASN A 148 20.20 19.56 26.08
C ASN A 148 19.74 18.46 25.10
N GLU A 149 20.64 17.89 24.30
CA GLU A 149 20.36 16.91 23.24
C GLU A 149 20.40 15.45 23.73
N VAL A 150 19.84 15.18 24.91
CA VAL A 150 19.94 13.87 25.57
C VAL A 150 19.06 12.76 24.97
N GLU A 151 18.18 13.09 24.02
CA GLU A 151 17.13 12.19 23.48
C GLU A 151 17.49 11.56 22.12
N LYS A 152 18.51 12.05 21.40
CA LYS A 152 18.90 11.44 20.11
C LYS A 152 19.57 10.08 20.34
N THR A 153 18.81 9.00 20.18
CA THR A 153 19.34 7.64 20.15
C THR A 153 19.70 7.23 18.72
N GLU A 154 20.86 6.62 18.53
CA GLU A 154 21.38 6.12 17.25
C GLU A 154 20.38 5.18 16.52
N GLU A 155 19.53 4.47 17.28
CA GLU A 155 18.48 3.59 16.75
C GLU A 155 17.44 4.33 15.90
N LEU A 156 17.00 5.53 16.31
CA LEU A 156 15.95 6.26 15.61
C LEU A 156 16.46 6.76 14.25
N GLU A 157 17.73 7.15 14.19
CA GLU A 157 18.38 7.66 12.99
C GLU A 157 18.66 6.54 11.98
N ALA A 158 19.03 5.35 12.46
CA ALA A 158 19.17 4.14 11.64
C ALA A 158 17.82 3.70 11.03
N GLN A 159 16.74 3.72 11.81
CA GLN A 159 15.39 3.39 11.32
C GLN A 159 14.90 4.37 10.24
N LEU A 160 15.17 5.67 10.42
CA LEU A 160 14.85 6.69 9.42
C LEU A 160 15.64 6.52 8.12
N GLN A 161 16.92 6.14 8.19
CA GLN A 161 17.70 5.85 6.99
C GLN A 161 17.20 4.62 6.24
N GLN A 162 16.80 3.57 6.95
CA GLN A 162 16.25 2.38 6.32
C GLN A 162 14.91 2.68 5.63
N ALA A 163 14.00 3.38 6.31
CA ALA A 163 12.71 3.77 5.73
C ALA A 163 12.87 4.66 4.48
N ARG A 164 13.91 5.52 4.43
CA ARG A 164 14.22 6.32 3.24
C ARG A 164 14.69 5.47 2.06
N LYS A 165 15.54 4.46 2.29
CA LYS A 165 15.98 3.53 1.24
C LYS A 165 14.82 2.70 0.70
N ASP A 166 13.97 2.20 1.58
CA ASP A 166 12.80 1.39 1.19
C ASP A 166 11.81 2.23 0.36
N ALA A 167 11.59 3.49 0.74
CA ALA A 167 10.75 4.41 -0.02
C ALA A 167 11.32 4.76 -1.40
N GLU A 168 12.65 4.85 -1.53
CA GLU A 168 13.30 5.13 -2.81
C GLU A 168 13.20 3.94 -3.76
N MET A 169 13.48 2.72 -3.27
CA MET A 169 13.31 1.50 -4.05
C MET A 169 11.86 1.32 -4.53
N ALA A 170 10.87 1.58 -3.66
CA ALA A 170 9.46 1.52 -4.04
C ALA A 170 9.11 2.52 -5.15
N LYS A 171 9.74 3.70 -5.16
CA LYS A 171 9.56 4.72 -6.21
C LYS A 171 10.17 4.29 -7.54
N GLU A 172 11.36 3.68 -7.52
CA GLU A 172 12.00 3.14 -8.72
C GLU A 172 11.23 1.96 -9.32
N GLU A 173 10.73 1.03 -8.49
CA GLU A 173 9.89 -0.06 -8.95
C GLU A 173 8.60 0.46 -9.58
N ARG A 174 7.94 1.44 -8.95
CA ARG A 174 6.75 2.09 -9.51
C ARG A 174 7.05 2.74 -10.87
N GLY A 175 8.21 3.37 -11.02
CA GLY A 175 8.67 3.90 -12.31
C GLY A 175 8.85 2.82 -13.38
N ARG A 176 9.46 1.68 -13.01
CA ARG A 176 9.60 0.52 -13.91
C ARG A 176 8.25 -0.07 -14.34
N TYR A 177 7.28 -0.16 -13.43
CA TYR A 177 5.92 -0.62 -13.77
C TYR A 177 5.21 0.35 -14.71
N GLN A 178 5.30 1.66 -14.46
CA GLN A 178 4.72 2.68 -15.34
C GLN A 178 5.32 2.64 -16.74
N GLN A 179 6.64 2.46 -16.86
CA GLN A 179 7.29 2.33 -18.16
C GLN A 179 6.80 1.09 -18.92
N ARG A 180 6.73 -0.07 -18.24
CA ARG A 180 6.18 -1.31 -18.83
C ARG A 180 4.74 -1.15 -19.30
N GLU A 181 3.92 -0.39 -18.57
CA GLU A 181 2.53 -0.11 -18.96
C GLU A 181 2.46 0.78 -20.21
N VAL A 182 3.33 1.79 -20.32
CA VAL A 182 3.43 2.65 -21.52
C VAL A 182 3.88 1.84 -22.73
N ASP A 183 4.91 1.01 -22.58
CA ASP A 183 5.43 0.17 -23.65
C ASP A 183 4.35 -0.82 -24.13
N ALA A 184 3.65 -1.49 -23.20
CA ALA A 184 2.55 -2.40 -23.53
C ALA A 184 1.39 -1.70 -24.27
N LYS A 185 1.06 -0.45 -23.92
CA LYS A 185 0.05 0.34 -24.64
C LYS A 185 0.49 0.68 -26.06
N ARG A 186 1.79 0.94 -26.26
CA ARG A 186 2.36 1.21 -27.58
C ARG A 186 2.27 -0.02 -28.47
N ASP A 187 2.68 -1.18 -27.95
CA ASP A 187 2.63 -2.45 -28.68
C ASP A 187 1.18 -2.84 -29.04
N LEU A 188 0.23 -2.60 -28.13
CA LEU A 188 -1.19 -2.85 -28.39
C LEU A 188 -1.75 -1.93 -29.49
N HIS A 189 -1.31 -0.67 -29.55
CA HIS A 189 -1.68 0.24 -30.64
C HIS A 189 -1.12 -0.21 -31.99
N GLU A 190 0.13 -0.68 -32.02
CA GLU A 190 0.78 -1.17 -33.22
C GLU A 190 0.10 -2.44 -33.77
N LEU A 191 -0.24 -3.39 -32.88
CA LEU A 191 -1.03 -4.57 -33.24
C LEU A 191 -2.41 -4.21 -33.79
N ARG A 192 -3.05 -3.17 -33.24
CA ARG A 192 -4.36 -2.71 -33.72
C ARG A 192 -4.28 -2.13 -35.12
N MET A 193 -3.24 -1.34 -35.41
CA MET A 193 -2.99 -0.81 -36.76
C MET A 193 -2.77 -1.93 -37.78
N GLN A 194 -2.01 -2.97 -37.41
CA GLN A 194 -1.79 -4.14 -38.28
C GLN A 194 -3.10 -4.91 -38.52
N LEU A 195 -3.96 -5.04 -37.52
CA LEU A 195 -5.27 -5.67 -37.67
C LEU A 195 -6.14 -4.89 -38.66
N ASP A 196 -6.19 -3.55 -38.54
CA ASP A 196 -6.96 -2.69 -39.45
C ASP A 196 -6.43 -2.79 -40.89
N GLU A 197 -5.10 -2.85 -41.09
CA GLU A 197 -4.49 -3.09 -42.41
C GLU A 197 -4.88 -4.45 -43.00
N LEU A 198 -4.86 -5.52 -42.19
CA LEU A 198 -5.25 -6.86 -42.64
C LEU A 198 -6.74 -6.92 -43.00
N GLU A 199 -7.60 -6.27 -42.21
CA GLU A 199 -9.02 -6.18 -42.51
C GLU A 199 -9.29 -5.42 -43.81
N ASN A 200 -8.56 -4.32 -44.06
CA ASN A 200 -8.67 -3.56 -45.30
C ASN A 200 -8.15 -4.36 -46.51
N ARG A 201 -7.01 -5.06 -46.36
CA ARG A 201 -6.47 -5.94 -47.42
C ARG A 201 -7.46 -7.04 -47.78
N LYS A 202 -8.05 -7.69 -46.77
CA LYS A 202 -9.10 -8.70 -46.97
C LYS A 202 -10.32 -8.13 -47.69
N LYS A 203 -10.79 -6.92 -47.34
CA LYS A 203 -11.91 -6.27 -48.04
C LYS A 203 -11.58 -6.04 -49.52
N LEU A 204 -10.38 -5.56 -49.82
CA LEU A 204 -9.92 -5.32 -51.18
C LEU A 204 -9.87 -6.64 -51.99
N GLU A 205 -9.28 -7.70 -51.44
CA GLU A 205 -9.26 -9.02 -52.07
C GLU A 205 -10.67 -9.56 -52.35
N PHE A 206 -11.62 -9.35 -51.42
CA PHE A 206 -13.01 -9.73 -51.61
C PHE A 206 -13.69 -8.93 -52.74
N GLU A 207 -13.40 -7.63 -52.87
CA GLU A 207 -13.92 -6.79 -53.95
C GLU A 207 -13.33 -7.16 -55.31
N GLU A 208 -12.03 -7.46 -55.37
CA GLU A 208 -11.36 -7.97 -56.57
C GLU A 208 -11.92 -9.33 -56.99
N TYR A 209 -12.10 -10.24 -56.04
CA TYR A 209 -12.73 -11.54 -56.30
C TYR A 209 -14.16 -11.39 -56.80
N ARG A 210 -14.96 -10.50 -56.17
CA ARG A 210 -16.33 -10.22 -56.60
C ARG A 210 -16.36 -9.65 -58.02
N SER A 211 -15.46 -8.72 -58.32
CA SER A 211 -15.34 -8.11 -59.66
C SER A 211 -14.95 -9.16 -60.70
N SER A 212 -13.96 -9.99 -60.40
CA SER A 212 -13.50 -11.09 -61.28
C SER A 212 -14.60 -12.11 -61.53
N ARG A 213 -15.36 -12.48 -60.48
CA ARG A 213 -16.54 -13.35 -60.62
C ARG A 213 -17.60 -12.75 -61.54
N THR A 214 -17.92 -11.46 -61.38
CA THR A 214 -18.90 -10.82 -62.27
C THR A 214 -18.41 -10.73 -63.72
N ALA A 215 -17.10 -10.55 -63.95
CA ALA A 215 -16.52 -10.57 -65.28
C ALA A 215 -16.63 -11.97 -65.92
N LEU A 216 -16.30 -13.04 -65.19
CA LEU A 216 -16.46 -14.41 -65.63
C LEU A 216 -17.92 -14.80 -65.88
N GLU A 217 -18.86 -14.30 -65.06
CA GLU A 217 -20.29 -14.52 -65.28
C GLU A 217 -20.77 -13.84 -66.58
N ARG A 218 -20.29 -12.62 -66.88
CA ARG A 218 -20.56 -11.94 -68.16
C ARG A 218 -19.98 -12.72 -69.35
N GLU A 219 -18.74 -13.18 -69.24
CA GLU A 219 -18.08 -13.95 -70.30
C GLU A 219 -18.81 -15.28 -70.55
N ASN A 220 -19.22 -15.99 -69.51
CA ASN A 220 -20.04 -17.20 -69.62
C ASN A 220 -21.38 -16.92 -70.30
N ASN A 221 -22.04 -15.79 -70.01
CA ASN A 221 -23.29 -15.43 -70.67
C ASN A 221 -23.08 -15.18 -72.16
N VAL A 222 -22.02 -14.46 -72.55
CA VAL A 222 -21.65 -14.28 -73.97
C VAL A 222 -21.36 -15.61 -74.65
N MET A 223 -20.67 -16.54 -73.98
CA MET A 223 -20.42 -17.87 -74.53
C MET A 223 -21.71 -18.67 -74.71
N ARG A 224 -22.65 -18.61 -73.76
CA ARG A 224 -23.97 -19.24 -73.90
C ARG A 224 -24.76 -18.68 -75.08
N GLU A 225 -24.75 -17.36 -75.27
CA GLU A 225 -25.40 -16.71 -76.41
C GLU A 225 -24.77 -17.14 -77.74
N LYS A 226 -23.43 -17.22 -77.81
CA LYS A 226 -22.71 -17.73 -78.98
C LYS A 226 -23.05 -19.20 -79.26
N MET A 227 -23.09 -20.05 -78.23
CA MET A 227 -23.51 -21.44 -78.37
C MET A 227 -24.93 -21.54 -78.92
N ALA A 228 -25.89 -20.80 -78.35
CA ALA A 228 -27.27 -20.78 -78.83
C ALA A 228 -27.37 -20.30 -80.30
N HIS A 229 -26.54 -19.32 -80.68
CA HIS A 229 -26.46 -18.86 -82.07
C HIS A 229 -25.91 -19.94 -83.01
N LEU A 230 -24.83 -20.64 -82.60
CA LEU A 230 -24.26 -21.75 -83.38
C LEU A 230 -25.24 -22.92 -83.50
N GLU A 231 -25.97 -23.26 -82.44
CA GLU A 231 -27.04 -24.27 -82.48
C GLU A 231 -28.16 -23.87 -83.46
N SER A 232 -28.54 -22.60 -83.49
CA SER A 232 -29.52 -22.09 -84.46
C SER A 232 -29.00 -22.15 -85.90
N LEU A 233 -27.74 -21.80 -86.13
CA LEU A 233 -27.12 -21.91 -87.46
C LEU A 233 -27.02 -23.37 -87.91
N HIS A 234 -26.61 -24.26 -87.00
CA HIS A 234 -26.53 -25.68 -87.26
C HIS A 234 -27.90 -26.27 -87.61
N SER A 235 -28.95 -25.94 -86.84
CA SER A 235 -30.33 -26.36 -87.13
C SER A 235 -30.78 -25.88 -88.50
N LYS A 236 -30.51 -24.63 -88.89
CA LYS A 236 -30.82 -24.13 -90.24
C LYS A 236 -30.07 -24.88 -91.34
N GLU A 237 -28.81 -25.21 -91.10
CA GLU A 237 -28.00 -25.97 -92.06
C GLU A 237 -28.51 -27.41 -92.20
N VAL A 238 -28.91 -28.04 -91.09
CA VAL A 238 -29.58 -29.36 -91.08
C VAL A 238 -30.87 -29.30 -91.89
N ASP A 239 -31.76 -28.33 -91.62
CA ASP A 239 -33.02 -28.15 -92.36
C ASP A 239 -32.77 -27.93 -93.86
N GLN A 240 -31.72 -27.18 -94.21
CA GLN A 240 -31.35 -26.93 -95.60
C GLN A 240 -30.85 -28.21 -96.28
N LYS A 241 -30.02 -29.00 -95.59
CA LYS A 241 -29.52 -30.28 -96.09
C LYS A 241 -30.65 -31.30 -96.21
N GLU A 242 -31.58 -31.36 -95.27
CA GLU A 242 -32.77 -32.22 -95.37
C GLU A 242 -33.65 -31.86 -96.57
N LYS A 243 -33.85 -30.56 -96.85
CA LYS A 243 -34.54 -30.11 -98.07
C LYS A 243 -33.79 -30.53 -99.33
N GLN A 244 -32.46 -30.41 -99.36
CA GLN A 244 -31.65 -30.87 -100.49
C GLN A 244 -31.72 -32.38 -100.67
N ILE A 245 -31.68 -33.16 -99.58
CA ILE A 245 -31.84 -34.61 -99.60
C ILE A 245 -33.20 -34.96 -100.18
N SER A 246 -34.29 -34.34 -99.72
CA SER A 246 -35.63 -34.57 -100.25
C SER A 246 -35.72 -34.24 -101.75
N GLN A 247 -35.12 -33.13 -102.21
CA GLN A 247 -35.06 -32.80 -103.64
C GLN A 247 -34.28 -33.83 -104.45
N LEU A 248 -33.16 -34.34 -103.92
CA LEU A 248 -32.37 -35.39 -104.55
C LEU A 248 -33.11 -36.73 -104.57
N GLU A 249 -33.88 -37.05 -103.53
CA GLU A 249 -34.75 -38.23 -103.47
C GLU A 249 -35.87 -38.16 -104.51
N ASP A 250 -36.52 -37.00 -104.66
CA ASP A 250 -37.52 -36.76 -105.70
C ASP A 250 -36.90 -36.90 -107.10
N ALA A 251 -35.74 -36.29 -107.32
CA ALA A 251 -35.01 -36.41 -108.59
C ALA A 251 -34.62 -37.86 -108.88
N LYS A 252 -34.13 -38.59 -107.87
CA LYS A 252 -33.82 -40.02 -107.96
C LYS A 252 -35.07 -40.83 -108.32
N TYR A 253 -36.20 -40.60 -107.66
CA TYR A 253 -37.46 -41.27 -107.99
C TYR A 253 -37.90 -41.01 -109.43
N THR A 254 -37.71 -39.78 -109.91
CA THR A 254 -38.01 -39.40 -111.30
C THR A 254 -37.12 -40.13 -112.30
N LEU A 255 -35.80 -40.18 -112.01
CA LEU A 255 -34.82 -40.92 -112.81
C LEU A 255 -35.09 -42.43 -112.79
N ASP A 256 -35.42 -43.02 -111.64
CA ASP A 256 -35.75 -44.45 -111.52
C ASP A 256 -36.99 -44.79 -112.36
N ASN A 257 -38.00 -43.90 -112.40
CA ASN A 257 -39.17 -44.06 -113.29
C ASN A 257 -38.80 -43.96 -114.77
N GLU A 258 -37.88 -43.05 -115.13
CA GLU A 258 -37.38 -42.90 -116.50
C GLU A 258 -36.53 -44.10 -116.94
N ILE A 259 -35.65 -44.59 -116.06
CA ILE A 259 -34.92 -45.85 -116.22
C ILE A 259 -35.90 -47.00 -116.41
N HIS A 260 -36.96 -47.08 -115.61
CA HIS A 260 -37.96 -48.13 -115.74
C HIS A 260 -38.69 -48.06 -117.09
N ARG A 261 -39.14 -46.88 -117.51
CA ARG A 261 -39.77 -46.65 -118.82
C ARG A 261 -38.84 -47.03 -119.97
N THR A 262 -37.62 -46.50 -119.96
CA THR A 262 -36.61 -46.76 -120.99
C THR A 262 -36.28 -48.25 -121.07
N THR A 263 -36.13 -48.93 -119.92
CA THR A 263 -35.95 -50.39 -119.84
C THR A 263 -37.12 -51.14 -120.46
N LEU A 264 -38.36 -50.68 -120.24
CA LEU A 264 -39.55 -51.29 -120.83
C LEU A 264 -39.56 -51.13 -122.36
N THR A 265 -39.27 -49.93 -122.88
CA THR A 265 -39.11 -49.70 -124.32
C THR A 265 -37.99 -50.54 -124.92
N ALA A 266 -36.84 -50.65 -124.25
CA ALA A 266 -35.74 -51.49 -124.70
C ALA A 266 -36.18 -52.96 -124.81
N ARG A 267 -36.92 -53.50 -123.83
CA ARG A 267 -37.50 -54.84 -123.91
C ARG A 267 -38.49 -55.00 -125.07
N THR A 268 -39.37 -54.03 -125.31
CA THR A 268 -40.29 -54.10 -126.46
C THR A 268 -39.55 -54.08 -127.79
N GLN A 269 -38.48 -53.29 -127.90
CA GLN A 269 -37.62 -53.26 -129.08
C GLN A 269 -36.85 -54.59 -129.24
N GLU A 270 -36.36 -55.19 -128.15
CA GLU A 270 -35.74 -56.52 -128.18
C GLU A 270 -36.73 -57.59 -128.68
N GLU A 271 -37.99 -57.55 -128.24
CA GLU A 271 -39.04 -58.45 -128.72
C GLU A 271 -39.35 -58.23 -130.21
N GLU A 272 -39.44 -56.98 -130.67
CA GLU A 272 -39.62 -56.64 -132.08
C GLU A 272 -38.45 -57.09 -132.94
N ILE A 273 -37.21 -56.85 -132.49
CA ILE A 273 -35.99 -57.36 -133.11
C ILE A 273 -36.04 -58.89 -133.17
N GLY A 274 -36.49 -59.56 -132.10
CA GLY A 274 -36.69 -61.01 -132.07
C GLY A 274 -37.69 -61.48 -133.14
N LYS A 275 -38.84 -60.79 -133.26
CA LYS A 275 -39.86 -61.08 -134.30
C LYS A 275 -39.31 -60.86 -135.70
N LEU A 276 -38.61 -59.76 -135.95
CA LEU A 276 -37.99 -59.45 -137.24
C LEU A 276 -36.90 -60.46 -137.61
N LYS A 277 -36.06 -60.86 -136.64
CA LYS A 277 -35.06 -61.93 -136.84
C LYS A 277 -35.72 -63.25 -137.24
N LYS A 278 -36.83 -63.62 -136.58
CA LYS A 278 -37.59 -64.83 -136.91
C LYS A 278 -38.23 -64.75 -138.30
N LEU A 279 -38.84 -63.61 -138.64
CA LEU A 279 -39.43 -63.37 -139.96
C LEU A 279 -38.38 -63.46 -141.07
N LEU A 280 -37.19 -62.89 -140.83
CA LEU A 280 -36.05 -62.97 -141.74
C LEU A 280 -35.59 -64.42 -141.93
N GLN A 281 -35.53 -65.20 -140.85
CA GLN A 281 -35.18 -66.63 -140.90
C GLN A 281 -36.24 -67.46 -141.65
N ASP A 282 -37.53 -67.19 -141.43
CA ASP A 282 -38.64 -67.86 -142.10
C ASP A 282 -38.67 -67.52 -143.60
N LEU A 283 -38.46 -66.26 -143.98
CA LEU A 283 -38.31 -65.81 -145.36
C LEU A 283 -37.10 -66.47 -146.04
N GLN A 284 -35.96 -66.54 -145.36
CA GLN A 284 -34.76 -67.24 -145.86
C GLN A 284 -35.04 -68.73 -146.11
N GLN A 285 -35.77 -69.41 -145.22
CA GLN A 285 -36.17 -70.81 -145.43
C GLN A 285 -37.20 -70.98 -146.55
N GLU A 286 -38.19 -70.10 -146.66
CA GLU A 286 -39.18 -70.15 -147.73
C GLU A 286 -38.53 -69.95 -149.11
N TYR A 287 -37.56 -69.04 -149.18
CA TYR A 287 -36.80 -68.80 -150.38
C TYR A 287 -35.90 -69.99 -150.73
N ALA A 288 -35.20 -70.58 -149.76
CA ALA A 288 -34.43 -71.81 -149.97
C ALA A 288 -35.31 -72.97 -150.49
N ARG A 289 -36.57 -73.06 -150.03
CA ARG A 289 -37.56 -74.04 -150.55
C ARG A 289 -38.04 -73.71 -151.97
N LYS A 290 -38.23 -72.42 -152.30
CA LYS A 290 -38.59 -71.96 -153.65
C LYS A 290 -37.43 -72.14 -154.63
N GLU A 291 -36.20 -71.87 -154.21
CA GLU A 291 -34.96 -72.10 -154.96
C GLU A 291 -34.77 -73.60 -155.26
N ALA A 292 -34.94 -74.48 -154.28
CA ALA A 292 -34.90 -75.93 -154.48
C ALA A 292 -35.97 -76.47 -155.45
N LYS A 293 -37.09 -75.74 -155.64
CA LYS A 293 -38.18 -76.11 -156.55
C LYS A 293 -38.06 -75.47 -157.95
N LEU A 294 -37.35 -74.35 -158.08
CA LEU A 294 -37.11 -73.63 -159.35
C LEU A 294 -35.83 -74.06 -160.08
N VAL A 295 -34.89 -74.74 -159.42
CA VAL A 295 -33.70 -75.33 -160.06
C VAL A 295 -34.03 -76.47 -161.05
N SER A 296 -35.30 -76.90 -161.12
CA SER A 296 -35.75 -77.94 -162.08
C SER A 296 -36.30 -77.39 -163.41
N ASP A 297 -36.69 -76.12 -163.55
CA ASP A 297 -37.29 -75.60 -164.80
C ASP A 297 -36.94 -74.11 -165.07
N HIS A 298 -35.92 -73.92 -165.91
CA HIS A 298 -35.54 -72.77 -166.74
C HIS A 298 -35.28 -71.36 -166.13
N GLU A 299 -34.01 -70.95 -166.32
CA GLU A 299 -33.42 -69.64 -166.14
C GLU A 299 -33.95 -68.60 -167.15
N SER A 300 -34.77 -67.65 -166.68
CA SER A 300 -34.92 -66.32 -167.31
C SER A 300 -35.65 -65.28 -166.44
N SER A 301 -36.14 -65.63 -165.23
CA SER A 301 -36.87 -64.70 -164.34
C SER A 301 -36.16 -64.39 -163.00
N LEU A 302 -34.89 -64.76 -162.86
CA LEU A 302 -34.10 -64.67 -161.62
C LEU A 302 -33.68 -63.23 -161.26
N SER A 303 -33.60 -62.31 -162.22
CA SER A 303 -33.08 -60.94 -161.99
C SER A 303 -34.05 -60.00 -161.26
N ALA A 304 -35.37 -60.22 -161.33
CA ALA A 304 -36.35 -59.30 -160.74
C ALA A 304 -36.63 -59.62 -159.26
N ALA A 305 -36.66 -60.90 -158.91
CA ALA A 305 -36.93 -61.36 -157.55
C ALA A 305 -35.72 -61.12 -156.62
N GLN A 306 -34.48 -61.25 -157.13
CA GLN A 306 -33.25 -60.95 -156.38
C GLN A 306 -33.16 -59.46 -155.96
N ARG A 307 -33.56 -58.53 -156.83
CA ARG A 307 -33.54 -57.09 -156.52
C ARG A 307 -34.55 -56.71 -155.44
N GLN A 308 -35.71 -57.36 -155.43
CA GLN A 308 -36.71 -57.14 -154.38
C GLN A 308 -36.26 -57.74 -153.04
N HIS A 309 -35.59 -58.90 -153.08
CA HIS A 309 -34.96 -59.54 -151.92
C HIS A 309 -33.88 -58.64 -151.28
N ASP A 310 -32.97 -58.11 -152.08
CA ASP A 310 -31.87 -57.28 -151.58
C ASP A 310 -32.37 -55.96 -151.01
N MET A 311 -33.46 -55.41 -151.56
CA MET A 311 -34.09 -54.18 -151.06
C MET A 311 -34.78 -54.39 -149.71
N VAL A 312 -35.55 -55.47 -149.55
CA VAL A 312 -36.24 -55.77 -148.27
C VAL A 312 -35.23 -56.17 -147.19
N THR A 313 -34.24 -57.00 -147.54
CA THR A 313 -33.18 -57.41 -146.61
C THR A 313 -32.35 -56.19 -146.18
N GLY A 314 -31.95 -55.34 -147.12
CA GLY A 314 -31.21 -54.10 -146.83
C GLY A 314 -31.99 -53.12 -145.95
N SER A 315 -33.30 -52.99 -146.16
CA SER A 315 -34.18 -52.16 -145.31
C SER A 315 -34.24 -52.67 -143.87
N VAL A 316 -34.46 -53.98 -143.68
CA VAL A 316 -34.53 -54.59 -142.34
C VAL A 316 -33.17 -54.53 -141.64
N GLN A 317 -32.07 -54.71 -142.38
CA GLN A 317 -30.71 -54.67 -141.83
C GLN A 317 -30.30 -53.25 -141.43
N THR A 318 -30.77 -52.24 -142.16
CA THR A 318 -30.59 -50.82 -141.79
C THR A 318 -31.38 -50.47 -140.53
N GLN A 319 -32.63 -50.92 -140.43
CA GLN A 319 -33.46 -50.72 -139.22
C GLN A 319 -32.87 -51.44 -138.00
N LEU A 320 -32.38 -52.67 -138.17
CA LEU A 320 -31.70 -53.44 -137.11
C LEU A 320 -30.44 -52.72 -136.64
N SER A 321 -29.60 -52.25 -137.57
CA SER A 321 -28.39 -51.48 -137.24
C SER A 321 -28.74 -50.22 -136.45
N TYR A 322 -29.74 -49.47 -136.88
CA TYR A 322 -30.17 -48.25 -136.21
C TYR A 322 -30.66 -48.53 -134.77
N ALA A 323 -31.50 -49.56 -134.59
CA ALA A 323 -32.00 -49.95 -133.27
C ALA A 323 -30.90 -50.46 -132.34
N SER A 324 -29.95 -51.28 -132.85
CA SER A 324 -28.82 -51.76 -132.05
C SER A 324 -27.88 -50.64 -131.62
N THR A 325 -27.58 -49.67 -132.49
CA THR A 325 -26.76 -48.51 -132.12
C THR A 325 -27.44 -47.63 -131.07
N GLN A 326 -28.76 -47.48 -131.13
CA GLN A 326 -29.54 -46.76 -130.10
C GLN A 326 -29.47 -47.48 -128.75
N LEU A 327 -29.65 -48.82 -128.73
CA LEU A 327 -29.54 -49.63 -127.51
C LEU A 327 -28.15 -49.47 -126.86
N GLU A 328 -27.08 -49.63 -127.62
CA GLU A 328 -25.71 -49.47 -127.11
C GLU A 328 -25.43 -48.07 -126.54
N SER A 329 -25.99 -47.02 -127.15
CA SER A 329 -25.85 -45.65 -126.66
C SER A 329 -26.60 -45.43 -125.33
N SER A 330 -27.76 -46.06 -125.17
CA SER A 330 -28.55 -46.00 -123.93
C SER A 330 -27.86 -46.77 -122.79
N GLU A 331 -27.28 -47.94 -123.07
CA GLU A 331 -26.54 -48.73 -122.08
C GLU A 331 -25.26 -48.04 -121.60
N ARG A 332 -24.56 -47.34 -122.51
CA ARG A 332 -23.40 -46.51 -122.15
C ARG A 332 -23.79 -45.38 -121.20
N SER A 333 -24.90 -44.69 -121.48
CA SER A 333 -25.40 -43.60 -120.65
C SER A 333 -25.77 -44.07 -119.23
N VAL A 334 -26.40 -45.25 -119.11
CA VAL A 334 -26.71 -45.84 -117.79
C VAL A 334 -25.45 -46.20 -117.00
N ARG A 335 -24.40 -46.72 -117.66
CA ARG A 335 -23.12 -47.02 -117.01
C ARG A 335 -22.44 -45.76 -116.46
N GLU A 336 -22.37 -44.69 -117.25
CA GLU A 336 -21.75 -43.42 -116.82
C GLU A 336 -22.50 -42.78 -115.64
N LEU A 337 -23.83 -42.88 -115.59
CA LEU A 337 -24.62 -42.38 -114.46
C LEU A 337 -24.37 -43.17 -113.18
N LYS A 338 -24.21 -44.50 -113.26
CA LYS A 338 -23.87 -45.33 -112.09
C LYS A 338 -22.51 -44.97 -111.50
N GLU A 339 -21.48 -44.83 -112.34
CA GLU A 339 -20.14 -44.44 -111.89
C GLU A 339 -20.12 -43.07 -111.20
N LYS A 340 -20.90 -42.10 -111.71
CA LYS A 340 -21.03 -40.77 -111.07
C LYS A 340 -21.70 -40.84 -109.71
N CYS A 341 -22.75 -41.66 -109.55
CA CYS A 341 -23.41 -41.87 -108.25
C CYS A 341 -22.47 -42.49 -107.22
N GLU A 342 -21.72 -43.52 -107.59
CA GLU A 342 -20.74 -44.17 -106.70
C GLU A 342 -19.62 -43.20 -106.27
N ALA A 343 -19.11 -42.40 -107.20
CA ALA A 343 -18.08 -41.39 -106.90
C ALA A 343 -18.57 -40.29 -105.96
N LEU A 344 -19.84 -39.85 -106.07
CA LEU A 344 -20.43 -38.88 -105.15
C LEU A 344 -20.63 -39.47 -103.75
N GLN A 345 -21.10 -40.71 -103.66
CA GLN A 345 -21.30 -41.40 -102.39
C GLN A 345 -19.98 -41.56 -101.62
N ALA A 346 -18.88 -41.91 -102.30
CA ALA A 346 -17.55 -41.99 -101.70
C ALA A 346 -17.06 -40.65 -101.14
N LYS A 347 -17.30 -39.54 -101.86
CA LYS A 347 -16.91 -38.19 -101.41
C LYS A 347 -17.68 -37.73 -100.17
N VAL A 348 -18.97 -38.04 -100.07
CA VAL A 348 -19.79 -37.69 -98.89
C VAL A 348 -19.30 -38.43 -97.65
N LEU A 349 -19.04 -39.74 -97.76
CA LEU A 349 -18.51 -40.55 -96.67
C LEU A 349 -17.14 -40.06 -96.18
N GLN A 350 -16.23 -39.73 -97.11
CA GLN A 350 -14.92 -39.19 -96.74
C GLN A 350 -15.05 -37.86 -95.98
N SER A 351 -15.92 -36.96 -96.45
CA SER A 351 -16.14 -35.67 -95.78
C SER A 351 -16.76 -35.80 -94.38
N GLN A 352 -17.59 -36.81 -94.15
CA GLN A 352 -18.14 -37.12 -92.82
C GLN A 352 -17.05 -37.61 -91.85
N ILE A 353 -16.20 -38.53 -92.30
CA ILE A 353 -15.07 -39.06 -91.50
C ILE A 353 -14.11 -37.94 -91.10
N ASP A 354 -13.76 -37.06 -92.05
CA ASP A 354 -12.83 -35.96 -91.78
C ASP A 354 -13.40 -34.96 -90.76
N HIS A 355 -14.71 -34.66 -90.83
CA HIS A 355 -15.39 -33.81 -89.86
C HIS A 355 -15.41 -34.42 -88.45
N GLU A 356 -15.78 -35.71 -88.33
CA GLU A 356 -15.83 -36.38 -87.02
C GLU A 356 -14.44 -36.42 -86.36
N LYS A 357 -13.40 -36.67 -87.16
CA LYS A 357 -12.03 -36.65 -86.67
C LYS A 357 -11.63 -35.27 -86.14
N MET A 358 -11.93 -34.21 -86.90
CA MET A 358 -11.63 -32.83 -86.48
C MET A 358 -12.38 -32.42 -85.21
N ILE A 359 -13.64 -32.81 -85.07
CA ILE A 359 -14.42 -32.57 -83.84
C ILE A 359 -13.81 -33.33 -82.65
N GLY A 360 -13.37 -34.57 -82.85
CA GLY A 360 -12.71 -35.37 -81.82
C GLY A 360 -11.41 -34.73 -81.32
N GLU A 361 -10.55 -34.28 -82.24
CA GLU A 361 -9.27 -33.64 -81.91
C GLU A 361 -9.48 -32.32 -81.15
N LEU A 362 -10.43 -31.48 -81.59
CA LEU A 362 -10.75 -30.21 -80.93
C LEU A 362 -11.31 -30.42 -79.52
N LYS A 363 -12.20 -31.41 -79.32
CA LYS A 363 -12.70 -31.76 -77.98
C LYS A 363 -11.57 -32.19 -77.06
N GLN A 364 -10.66 -33.05 -77.54
CA GLN A 364 -9.57 -33.55 -76.73
C GLN A 364 -8.59 -32.45 -76.31
N GLN A 365 -8.29 -31.51 -77.21
CA GLN A 365 -7.46 -30.33 -76.90
C GLN A 365 -8.13 -29.42 -75.87
N TRP A 366 -9.43 -29.13 -76.06
CA TRP A 366 -10.20 -28.32 -75.12
C TRP A 366 -10.24 -28.93 -73.72
N ASP A 367 -10.51 -30.23 -73.62
CA ASP A 367 -10.58 -30.93 -72.33
C ASP A 367 -9.21 -30.92 -71.62
N ALA A 368 -8.11 -31.09 -72.37
CA ALA A 368 -6.76 -31.01 -71.80
C ALA A 368 -6.44 -29.61 -71.28
N GLU A 369 -6.76 -28.56 -72.04
CA GLU A 369 -6.48 -27.17 -71.66
C GLU A 369 -7.29 -26.74 -70.44
N VAL A 370 -8.57 -27.11 -70.38
CA VAL A 370 -9.44 -26.84 -69.23
C VAL A 370 -8.94 -27.58 -67.98
N GLN A 371 -8.58 -28.85 -68.09
CA GLN A 371 -8.03 -29.63 -66.97
C GLN A 371 -6.75 -29.03 -66.41
N GLU A 372 -5.82 -28.61 -67.29
CA GLU A 372 -4.56 -28.01 -66.87
C GLU A 372 -4.78 -26.64 -66.19
N ARG A 373 -5.70 -25.81 -66.71
CA ARG A 373 -6.08 -24.54 -66.07
C ARG A 373 -6.67 -24.76 -64.68
N ILE A 374 -7.59 -25.73 -64.54
CA ILE A 374 -8.20 -26.07 -63.25
C ILE A 374 -7.13 -26.57 -62.28
N GLN A 375 -6.26 -27.50 -62.69
CA GLN A 375 -5.19 -28.01 -61.83
C GLN A 375 -4.25 -26.91 -61.34
N ARG A 376 -3.81 -26.00 -62.21
CA ARG A 376 -2.93 -24.89 -61.81
C ARG A 376 -3.62 -23.95 -60.82
N SER A 377 -4.89 -23.60 -61.07
CA SER A 377 -5.65 -22.71 -60.17
C SER A 377 -5.94 -23.37 -58.83
N VAL A 378 -6.37 -24.63 -58.82
CA VAL A 378 -6.66 -25.40 -57.59
C VAL A 378 -5.39 -25.60 -56.78
N GLY A 379 -4.29 -26.01 -57.42
CA GLY A 379 -3.00 -26.18 -56.74
C GLY A 379 -2.47 -24.89 -56.12
N SER A 380 -2.66 -23.74 -56.79
CA SER A 380 -2.29 -22.44 -56.23
C SER A 380 -3.13 -22.06 -55.00
N VAL A 381 -4.44 -22.30 -55.04
CA VAL A 381 -5.34 -22.02 -53.90
C VAL A 381 -5.05 -22.98 -52.75
N GLU A 382 -4.80 -24.26 -53.02
CA GLU A 382 -4.44 -25.26 -52.01
C GLU A 382 -3.13 -24.91 -51.30
N ALA A 383 -2.13 -24.43 -52.03
CA ALA A 383 -0.87 -23.95 -51.46
C ALA A 383 -1.08 -22.74 -50.53
N GLN A 384 -1.84 -21.74 -50.96
CA GLN A 384 -2.18 -20.57 -50.14
C GLN A 384 -2.96 -20.97 -48.88
N VAL A 385 -3.93 -21.89 -49.00
CA VAL A 385 -4.70 -22.41 -47.85
C VAL A 385 -3.81 -23.18 -46.88
N ALA A 386 -2.85 -23.97 -47.37
CA ALA A 386 -1.89 -24.68 -46.54
C ALA A 386 -0.99 -23.71 -45.74
N GLU A 387 -0.54 -22.63 -46.38
CA GLU A 387 0.28 -21.60 -45.73
C GLU A 387 -0.51 -20.83 -44.66
N VAL A 388 -1.74 -20.42 -44.96
CA VAL A 388 -2.65 -19.79 -43.99
C VAL A 388 -2.93 -20.71 -42.81
N LYS A 389 -3.16 -22.02 -43.04
CA LYS A 389 -3.34 -22.99 -41.95
C LYS A 389 -2.10 -23.08 -41.05
N LYS A 390 -0.90 -23.11 -41.63
CA LYS A 390 0.36 -23.17 -40.87
C LYS A 390 0.57 -21.93 -40.01
N SER A 391 0.29 -20.74 -40.57
CA SER A 391 0.35 -19.47 -39.85
C SER A 391 -0.69 -19.41 -38.71
N ARG A 392 -1.92 -19.87 -38.96
CA ARG A 392 -2.97 -19.94 -37.94
C ARG A 392 -2.57 -20.84 -36.76
N GLN A 393 -2.03 -22.03 -37.03
CA GLN A 393 -1.57 -22.95 -35.99
C GLN A 393 -0.40 -22.37 -35.17
N HIS A 394 0.46 -21.56 -35.79
CA HIS A 394 1.54 -20.88 -35.07
C HIS A 394 1.00 -19.84 -34.10
N LEU A 395 0.07 -18.99 -34.56
CA LEU A 395 -0.63 -17.99 -33.73
C LEU A 395 -1.41 -18.65 -32.60
N GLU A 396 -2.14 -19.74 -32.84
CA GLU A 396 -2.85 -20.49 -31.81
C GLU A 396 -1.90 -20.97 -30.70
N ARG A 397 -0.70 -21.46 -31.04
CA ARG A 397 0.31 -21.86 -30.06
C ARG A 397 0.88 -20.68 -29.25
N GLU A 398 1.07 -19.52 -29.87
CA GLU A 398 1.53 -18.33 -29.15
C GLU A 398 0.46 -17.81 -28.18
N VAL A 399 -0.80 -17.78 -28.62
CA VAL A 399 -1.94 -17.39 -27.77
C VAL A 399 -2.04 -18.30 -26.55
N GLU A 400 -1.92 -19.62 -26.73
CA GLU A 400 -1.90 -20.59 -25.62
C GLU A 400 -0.77 -20.30 -24.62
N LYS A 401 0.44 -20.01 -25.12
CA LYS A 401 1.61 -19.70 -24.30
C LYS A 401 1.41 -18.39 -23.51
N HIS A 402 0.84 -17.36 -24.13
CA HIS A 402 0.52 -16.11 -23.45
C HIS A 402 -0.58 -16.30 -22.41
N LEU A 403 -1.61 -17.10 -22.70
CA LEU A 403 -2.66 -17.46 -21.74
C LEU A 403 -2.10 -18.15 -20.50
N GLN A 404 -1.22 -19.14 -20.67
CA GLN A 404 -0.55 -19.78 -19.53
C GLN A 404 0.29 -18.79 -18.72
N THR A 405 1.00 -17.88 -19.39
CA THR A 405 1.78 -16.83 -18.72
C THR A 405 0.88 -15.91 -17.89
N ILE A 406 -0.28 -15.50 -18.43
CA ILE A 406 -1.26 -14.67 -17.72
C ILE A 406 -1.83 -15.41 -16.50
N ILE A 407 -2.13 -16.70 -16.64
CA ILE A 407 -2.61 -17.53 -15.52
C ILE A 407 -1.57 -17.58 -14.40
N GLN A 408 -0.29 -17.80 -14.74
CA GLN A 408 0.79 -17.81 -13.76
C GLN A 408 0.93 -16.47 -13.04
N LEU A 409 0.98 -15.36 -13.80
CA LEU A 409 1.08 -14.02 -13.23
C LEU A 409 -0.09 -13.69 -12.30
N ARG A 410 -1.31 -14.18 -12.60
CA ARG A 410 -2.47 -14.02 -11.70
C ARG A 410 -2.30 -14.82 -10.41
N GLN A 411 -1.80 -16.05 -10.48
CA GLN A 411 -1.55 -16.87 -9.29
C GLN A 411 -0.45 -16.26 -8.41
N ASP A 412 0.61 -15.74 -9.03
CA ASP A 412 1.70 -15.06 -8.32
C ASP A 412 1.18 -13.79 -7.64
N ASN A 413 0.32 -13.01 -8.32
CA ASN A 413 -0.30 -11.82 -7.76
C ASN A 413 -1.21 -12.14 -6.55
N ILE A 414 -2.04 -13.19 -6.66
CA ILE A 414 -2.85 -13.68 -5.53
C ILE A 414 -1.95 -14.07 -4.34
N SER A 415 -0.85 -14.78 -4.60
CA SER A 415 0.08 -15.21 -3.55
C SER A 415 0.76 -14.02 -2.86
N LEU A 416 1.17 -13.01 -3.65
CA LEU A 416 1.73 -11.76 -3.12
C LEU A 416 0.71 -10.96 -2.30
N GLN A 417 -0.54 -10.89 -2.77
CA GLN A 417 -1.62 -10.23 -2.05
C GLN A 417 -1.89 -10.92 -0.70
N GLN A 418 -1.98 -12.26 -0.68
CA GLN A 418 -2.15 -13.03 0.56
C GLN A 418 -0.99 -12.84 1.54
N ALA A 419 0.26 -12.79 1.04
CA ALA A 419 1.42 -12.52 1.87
C ALA A 419 1.39 -11.09 2.44
N SER A 420 0.99 -10.10 1.63
CA SER A 420 0.81 -8.72 2.08
C SER A 420 -0.27 -8.60 3.15
N ASP A 421 -1.45 -9.18 2.90
CA ASP A 421 -2.58 -9.16 3.83
C ASP A 421 -2.22 -9.89 5.14
N GLY A 422 -1.49 -11.01 5.05
CA GLY A 422 -0.97 -11.72 6.23
C GLY A 422 -0.03 -10.85 7.08
N LYS A 423 0.89 -10.13 6.42
CA LYS A 423 1.83 -9.23 7.11
C LYS A 423 1.13 -8.00 7.71
N GLN A 424 0.11 -7.49 7.03
CA GLN A 424 -0.75 -6.42 7.56
C GLN A 424 -1.51 -6.89 8.80
N ASN A 425 -2.06 -8.10 8.79
CA ASN A 425 -2.76 -8.67 9.94
C ASN A 425 -1.81 -8.90 11.13
N GLU A 426 -0.58 -9.39 10.90
CA GLU A 426 0.45 -9.49 11.95
C GLU A 426 0.77 -8.13 12.57
N LEU A 427 1.06 -7.13 11.75
CA LEU A 427 1.32 -5.75 12.20
C LEU A 427 0.13 -5.17 12.98
N GLN A 428 -1.10 -5.45 12.54
CA GLN A 428 -2.29 -4.98 13.22
C GLN A 428 -2.48 -5.66 14.59
N LEU A 429 -2.28 -6.98 14.68
CA LEU A 429 -2.31 -7.71 15.95
C LEU A 429 -1.23 -7.20 16.92
N GLU A 430 -0.04 -6.92 16.41
CA GLU A 430 1.08 -6.42 17.21
C GLU A 430 0.81 -4.99 17.71
N LEU A 431 0.23 -4.13 16.88
CA LEU A 431 -0.21 -2.79 17.25
C LEU A 431 -1.34 -2.82 18.29
N GLU A 432 -2.32 -3.71 18.13
CA GLU A 432 -3.41 -3.91 19.11
C GLU A 432 -2.86 -4.40 20.45
N ALA A 433 -1.91 -5.33 20.44
CA ALA A 433 -1.24 -5.81 21.65
C ALA A 433 -0.46 -4.68 22.36
N GLN A 434 0.29 -3.86 21.61
CA GLN A 434 0.99 -2.71 22.16
C GLN A 434 0.03 -1.66 22.72
N SER A 435 -1.07 -1.36 22.02
CA SER A 435 -2.11 -0.44 22.48
C SER A 435 -2.73 -0.91 23.79
N LYS A 436 -3.02 -2.22 23.91
CA LYS A 436 -3.58 -2.81 25.11
C LYS A 436 -2.61 -2.74 26.29
N ALA A 437 -1.33 -3.04 26.07
CA ALA A 437 -0.27 -2.90 27.06
C ALA A 437 -0.07 -1.44 27.52
N LEU A 438 -0.16 -0.49 26.59
CA LEU A 438 -0.14 0.94 26.91
C LEU A 438 -1.35 1.37 27.74
N GLN A 439 -2.55 0.89 27.40
CA GLN A 439 -3.75 1.12 28.18
C GLN A 439 -3.62 0.60 29.62
N GLU A 440 -3.12 -0.63 29.79
CA GLU A 440 -2.87 -1.22 31.11
C GLU A 440 -1.86 -0.41 31.93
N LYS A 441 -0.76 0.04 31.31
CA LYS A 441 0.18 0.96 31.96
C LYS A 441 -0.48 2.28 32.34
N HIS A 442 -1.35 2.81 31.50
CA HIS A 442 -2.06 4.06 31.77
C HIS A 442 -3.02 3.92 32.96
N THR A 443 -3.75 2.80 33.08
CA THR A 443 -4.58 2.51 34.25
C THR A 443 -3.75 2.34 35.52
N GLN A 444 -2.61 1.63 35.44
CA GLN A 444 -1.68 1.51 36.57
C GLN A 444 -1.11 2.87 37.01
N LEU A 445 -0.78 3.75 36.06
CA LEU A 445 -0.33 5.10 36.36
C LEU A 445 -1.45 5.91 37.03
N ALA A 446 -2.68 5.80 36.52
CA ALA A 446 -3.84 6.49 37.10
C ALA A 446 -4.13 6.02 38.54
N THR A 447 -4.06 4.72 38.82
CA THR A 447 -4.21 4.18 40.18
C THR A 447 -3.09 4.64 41.10
N ALA A 448 -1.83 4.58 40.64
CA ALA A 448 -0.69 5.07 41.42
C ALA A 448 -0.79 6.59 41.72
N THR A 449 -1.30 7.37 40.76
CA THR A 449 -1.52 8.81 40.94
C THR A 449 -2.63 9.08 41.96
N SER A 450 -3.73 8.32 41.89
CA SER A 450 -4.81 8.38 42.89
C SER A 450 -4.32 7.99 44.29
N GLU A 451 -3.52 6.92 44.40
CA GLU A 451 -2.92 6.51 45.68
C GLU A 451 -1.97 7.56 46.23
N LYS A 452 -1.15 8.19 45.38
CA LYS A 452 -0.28 9.30 45.75
C LYS A 452 -1.09 10.48 46.30
N SER A 453 -2.18 10.88 45.63
CA SER A 453 -3.08 11.92 46.14
C SER A 453 -3.68 11.54 47.49
N ARG A 454 -4.18 10.31 47.64
CA ARG A 454 -4.75 9.83 48.91
C ARG A 454 -3.71 9.82 50.04
N CYS A 455 -2.47 9.46 49.73
CA CYS A 455 -1.36 9.50 50.68
C CYS A 455 -1.01 10.96 51.04
N GLY A 456 -1.01 11.86 50.05
CA GLY A 456 -0.84 13.30 50.26
C GLY A 456 -1.91 13.91 51.17
N GLU A 457 -3.19 13.57 50.97
CA GLU A 457 -4.30 14.00 51.83
C GLU A 457 -4.14 13.47 53.26
N LYS A 458 -3.74 12.19 53.42
CA LYS A 458 -3.44 11.63 54.75
C LYS A 458 -2.30 12.37 55.44
N LEU A 459 -1.23 12.70 54.72
CA LEU A 459 -0.10 13.45 55.26
C LEU A 459 -0.52 14.86 55.67
N GLN A 460 -1.31 15.56 54.85
CA GLN A 460 -1.85 16.87 55.19
C GLN A 460 -2.76 16.81 56.44
N LEU A 461 -3.57 15.75 56.56
CA LEU A 461 -4.41 15.57 57.74
C LEU A 461 -3.58 15.31 59.01
N GLN A 462 -2.51 14.52 58.90
CA GLN A 462 -1.57 14.32 60.01
C GLN A 462 -0.86 15.62 60.39
N LEU A 463 -0.45 16.42 59.39
CA LEU A 463 0.20 17.70 59.63
C LEU A 463 -0.74 18.65 60.39
N ARG A 464 -2.01 18.77 59.97
CA ARG A 464 -3.00 19.57 60.71
C ARG A 464 -3.21 19.08 62.14
N ARG A 465 -3.23 17.76 62.37
CA ARG A 465 -3.36 17.21 63.73
C ARG A 465 -2.15 17.56 64.60
N MET A 466 -0.95 17.55 64.03
CA MET A 466 0.24 18.00 64.72
C MET A 466 0.18 19.50 65.01
N GLU A 467 -0.20 20.33 64.03
CA GLU A 467 -0.37 21.78 64.24
C GLU A 467 -1.44 22.08 65.31
N GLU A 468 -2.55 21.34 65.35
CA GLU A 468 -3.55 21.44 66.41
C GLU A 468 -3.02 20.99 67.78
N GLN A 469 -2.18 19.95 67.83
CA GLN A 469 -1.52 19.53 69.06
C GLN A 469 -0.53 20.59 69.54
N ASP A 470 0.29 21.14 68.65
CA ASP A 470 1.23 22.22 68.96
C ASP A 470 0.47 23.46 69.45
N ALA A 471 -0.63 23.83 68.78
CA ALA A 471 -1.50 24.91 69.23
C ALA A 471 -2.08 24.65 70.63
N ARG A 472 -2.50 23.42 70.93
CA ARG A 472 -2.95 23.03 72.28
C ARG A 472 -1.83 23.09 73.31
N PHE A 473 -0.61 22.68 72.96
CA PHE A 473 0.55 22.82 73.84
C PHE A 473 0.86 24.28 74.14
N VAL A 474 0.81 25.15 73.14
CA VAL A 474 0.97 26.61 73.32
C VAL A 474 -0.15 27.18 74.20
N GLN A 475 -1.40 26.75 74.00
CA GLN A 475 -2.54 27.14 74.86
C GLN A 475 -2.39 26.65 76.31
N MET A 476 -1.88 25.44 76.48
CA MET A 476 -1.60 24.87 77.80
C MET A 476 -0.46 25.61 78.50
N GLN A 477 0.58 25.98 77.75
CA GLN A 477 1.70 26.75 78.27
C GLN A 477 1.26 28.16 78.69
N THR A 478 0.47 28.84 77.86
CA THR A 478 -0.09 30.17 78.20
C THR A 478 -1.00 30.11 79.43
N THR A 479 -1.89 29.12 79.53
CA THR A 479 -2.70 28.93 80.76
C THR A 479 -1.84 28.56 81.98
N PHE A 480 -0.74 27.85 81.81
CA PHE A 480 0.20 27.56 82.90
C PHE A 480 0.94 28.83 83.36
N ASP A 481 1.36 29.67 82.42
CA ASP A 481 2.02 30.95 82.67
C ASP A 481 1.07 31.95 83.35
N GLU A 482 -0.20 32.04 82.90
CA GLU A 482 -1.25 32.83 83.55
C GLU A 482 -1.46 32.36 85.00
N ARG A 483 -1.52 31.04 85.23
CA ARG A 483 -1.72 30.47 86.56
C ARG A 483 -0.52 30.67 87.47
N LEU A 484 0.71 30.64 86.92
CA LEU A 484 1.94 31.01 87.62
C LEU A 484 1.93 32.50 88.00
N GLN A 485 1.43 33.37 87.13
CA GLN A 485 1.30 34.79 87.39
C GLN A 485 0.26 35.08 88.49
N ASP A 486 -0.88 34.37 88.48
CA ASP A 486 -1.90 34.43 89.54
C ASP A 486 -1.37 33.91 90.88
N LEU A 487 -0.63 32.79 90.89
CA LEU A 487 0.02 32.27 92.10
C LEU A 487 1.07 33.23 92.66
N THR A 488 1.84 33.86 91.78
CA THR A 488 2.89 34.82 92.17
C THR A 488 2.28 36.10 92.73
N SER A 489 1.21 36.61 92.12
CA SER A 489 0.49 37.78 92.62
C SER A 489 -0.21 37.48 93.96
N SER A 490 -0.85 36.32 94.08
CA SER A 490 -1.47 35.83 95.33
C SER A 490 -0.45 35.69 96.47
N ALA A 491 0.71 35.08 96.19
CA ALA A 491 1.81 34.96 97.14
C ALA A 491 2.37 36.32 97.56
N LYS A 492 2.42 37.29 96.64
CA LYS A 492 2.84 38.67 96.95
C LYS A 492 1.84 39.36 97.88
N THR A 493 0.53 39.28 97.61
CA THR A 493 -0.50 39.81 98.52
C THR A 493 -0.45 39.16 99.90
N ALA A 494 -0.28 37.83 99.98
CA ALA A 494 -0.14 37.13 101.25
C ALA A 494 1.12 37.55 102.04
N ALA A 495 2.23 37.82 101.34
CA ALA A 495 3.45 38.35 101.96
C ALA A 495 3.25 39.79 102.48
N GLU A 496 2.55 40.64 101.74
CA GLU A 496 2.20 42.00 102.15
C GLU A 496 1.26 42.01 103.37
N GLU A 497 0.26 41.13 103.41
CA GLU A 497 -0.64 40.94 104.56
C GLU A 497 0.09 40.41 105.80
N SER A 498 1.00 39.45 105.62
CA SER A 498 1.84 38.93 106.71
C SER A 498 2.79 40.00 107.27
N ALA A 499 3.38 40.82 106.40
CA ALA A 499 4.20 41.96 106.79
C ALA A 499 3.39 43.03 107.55
N ALA A 500 2.15 43.30 107.13
CA ALA A 500 1.24 44.21 107.84
C ALA A 500 0.87 43.69 109.24
N SER A 501 0.55 42.40 109.37
CA SER A 501 0.27 41.75 110.66
C SER A 501 1.48 41.77 111.61
N LEU A 502 2.69 41.57 111.09
CA LEU A 502 3.92 41.66 111.88
C LEU A 502 4.17 43.08 112.38
N LYS A 503 3.85 44.11 111.58
CA LYS A 503 3.95 45.51 111.98
C LYS A 503 2.95 45.87 113.08
N GLU A 504 1.73 45.35 113.01
CA GLU A 504 0.70 45.50 114.05
C GLU A 504 1.12 44.81 115.36
N LYS A 505 1.65 43.58 115.27
CA LYS A 505 2.21 42.87 116.43
C LYS A 505 3.38 43.62 117.08
N ALA A 506 4.26 44.24 116.29
CA ALA A 506 5.36 45.07 116.81
C ALA A 506 4.83 46.30 117.58
N THR A 507 3.76 46.94 117.10
CA THR A 507 3.13 48.06 117.82
C THR A 507 2.49 47.65 119.15
N VAL A 508 1.89 46.46 119.20
CA VAL A 508 1.33 45.89 120.44
C VAL A 508 2.45 45.57 121.44
N ILE A 509 3.56 45.00 120.99
CA ILE A 509 4.73 44.70 121.84
C ILE A 509 5.27 45.98 122.49
N SER A 510 5.49 47.05 121.73
CA SER A 510 5.92 48.34 122.30
C SER A 510 4.91 48.96 123.28
N SER A 511 3.61 48.72 123.09
CA SER A 511 2.58 49.13 124.06
C SER A 511 2.71 48.34 125.37
N MET A 512 2.92 47.02 125.29
CA MET A 512 3.07 46.16 126.47
C MET A 512 4.36 46.45 127.23
N GLU A 513 5.47 46.71 126.54
CA GLU A 513 6.75 47.09 127.17
C GLU A 513 6.61 48.38 127.99
N ASN A 514 5.90 49.38 127.48
CA ASN A 514 5.61 50.61 128.22
C ASN A 514 4.71 50.37 129.44
N GLN A 515 3.81 49.39 129.37
CA GLN A 515 2.91 49.03 130.47
C GLN A 515 3.65 48.27 131.58
N VAL A 516 4.60 47.40 131.22
CA VAL A 516 5.51 46.72 132.16
C VAL A 516 6.38 47.74 132.89
N LEU A 517 6.98 48.69 132.18
CA LEU A 517 7.77 49.78 132.77
C LEU A 517 6.98 50.65 133.76
N ARG A 518 5.67 50.79 133.55
CA ARG A 518 4.78 51.52 134.46
C ARG A 518 4.51 50.73 135.74
N LEU A 519 4.24 49.42 135.61
CA LEU A 519 4.01 48.51 136.73
C LEU A 519 5.27 48.32 137.59
N GLU A 520 6.46 48.31 137.00
CA GLU A 520 7.73 48.25 137.74
C GLU A 520 7.95 49.50 138.61
N ARG A 521 7.54 50.68 138.14
CA ARG A 521 7.59 51.93 138.94
C ARG A 521 6.59 51.91 140.10
N GLU A 522 5.38 51.39 139.88
CA GLU A 522 4.37 51.24 140.93
C GLU A 522 4.79 50.23 142.01
N LEU A 523 5.42 49.12 141.59
CA LEU A 523 5.95 48.11 142.51
C LEU A 523 7.13 48.64 143.35
N SER A 524 7.99 49.47 142.74
CA SER A 524 9.07 50.18 143.45
C SER A 524 8.52 51.17 144.48
N ALA A 525 7.43 51.87 144.17
CA ALA A 525 6.79 52.80 145.10
C ALA A 525 6.14 52.08 146.29
N GLN A 526 5.46 50.96 146.04
CA GLN A 526 4.90 50.12 147.11
C GLN A 526 5.96 49.54 148.04
N LYS A 527 7.11 49.10 147.51
CA LYS A 527 8.22 48.61 148.34
C LYS A 527 8.73 49.67 149.31
N HIS A 528 8.89 50.91 148.84
CA HIS A 528 9.34 52.02 149.69
C HIS A 528 8.32 52.36 150.79
N GLU A 529 7.01 52.25 150.50
CA GLU A 529 5.96 52.48 151.50
C GLU A 529 5.86 51.34 152.52
N HIS A 530 6.14 50.09 152.11
CA HIS A 530 6.21 48.95 153.02
C HIS A 530 7.42 49.00 153.96
N GLU A 531 8.61 49.42 153.48
CA GLU A 531 9.78 49.63 154.33
C GLU A 531 9.51 50.69 155.41
N LYS A 532 8.87 51.80 155.04
CA LYS A 532 8.50 52.87 155.98
C LYS A 532 7.52 52.39 157.07
N ARG A 533 6.56 51.53 156.72
CA ARG A 533 5.63 50.92 157.71
C ARG A 533 6.31 49.93 158.65
N ILE A 534 7.37 49.26 158.21
CA ILE A 534 8.13 48.32 159.04
C ILE A 534 8.96 49.09 160.08
N ASP A 535 9.55 50.22 159.69
CA ASP A 535 10.30 51.08 160.61
C ASP A 535 9.39 51.71 161.70
N ASP A 536 8.20 52.20 161.33
CA ASP A 536 7.22 52.74 162.28
C ASP A 536 6.70 51.67 163.27
N LEU A 537 6.60 50.40 162.83
CA LEU A 537 6.17 49.27 163.66
C LEU A 537 7.26 48.86 164.67
N ALA A 538 8.54 48.93 164.27
CA ALA A 538 9.67 48.64 165.15
C ALA A 538 9.79 49.66 166.30
N GLU A 539 9.49 50.94 166.03
CA GLU A 539 9.47 52.01 167.03
C GLU A 539 8.30 51.87 168.02
N SER A 540 7.12 51.46 167.53
CA SER A 540 5.95 51.17 168.37
C SER A 540 6.17 49.96 169.30
N PHE A 541 6.86 48.90 168.85
CA PHE A 541 7.13 47.73 169.69
C PHE A 541 8.15 48.03 170.80
N GLY A 542 9.14 48.91 170.54
CA GLY A 542 10.12 49.35 171.53
C GLY A 542 9.49 50.10 172.72
N SER A 543 8.50 50.96 172.45
CA SER A 543 7.77 51.71 173.48
C SER A 543 6.85 50.81 174.34
N PHE A 544 6.27 49.76 173.76
CA PHE A 544 5.39 48.81 174.45
C PHE A 544 6.14 47.92 175.47
N VAL A 545 7.36 47.48 175.14
CA VAL A 545 8.17 46.63 176.04
C VAL A 545 8.70 47.42 177.25
N GLN A 546 9.07 48.70 177.08
CA GLN A 546 9.48 49.53 178.21
C GLN A 546 8.33 49.82 179.20
N GLU A 547 7.10 49.92 178.72
CA GLU A 547 5.91 50.17 179.54
C GLU A 547 5.49 48.93 180.36
N GLN A 548 5.69 47.71 179.84
CA GLN A 548 5.40 46.47 180.57
C GLN A 548 6.43 46.19 181.69
N ILE A 549 7.72 46.45 181.44
CA ILE A 549 8.77 46.30 182.47
C ILE A 549 8.56 47.28 183.64
N ARG A 550 7.93 48.44 183.39
CA ARG A 550 7.59 49.43 184.42
C ARG A 550 6.41 48.99 185.29
N LYS A 551 5.41 48.33 184.71
CA LYS A 551 4.20 47.85 185.43
C LYS A 551 4.46 46.60 186.27
N GLU A 552 5.40 45.75 185.88
CA GLU A 552 5.76 44.54 186.64
C GLU A 552 6.59 44.83 187.92
N ARG A 553 7.35 45.95 187.95
CA ARG A 553 8.14 46.36 189.13
C ARG A 553 7.33 47.02 190.25
N GLU A 554 6.12 47.50 189.96
CA GLU A 554 5.25 48.18 190.93
C GLU A 554 4.19 47.26 191.55
N HIS A 555 3.98 46.04 191.03
CA HIS A 555 2.85 45.18 191.42
C HIS A 555 3.22 43.89 192.16
N ARG A 556 3.97 44.00 193.27
CA ARG A 556 4.05 43.09 194.46
C ARG A 556 5.46 42.51 194.69
N LYS A 557 6.30 42.93 195.65
CA LYS A 557 6.28 43.85 196.81
C LYS A 557 5.13 43.72 197.83
N ASN A 558 4.15 42.84 197.63
CA ASN A 558 3.08 42.55 198.59
C ASN A 558 2.70 41.06 198.51
N GLN A 559 3.02 40.33 199.58
CA GLN A 559 2.73 38.92 199.91
C GLN A 559 3.88 37.91 199.72
N SER A 560 4.13 37.16 200.80
CA SER A 560 5.17 36.16 201.12
C SER A 560 4.45 35.07 201.97
N PRO A 561 4.95 33.84 202.27
CA PRO A 561 6.10 33.04 201.79
C PRO A 561 5.69 31.60 201.33
N ARG A 562 6.67 30.81 200.80
CA ARG A 562 7.00 29.38 201.12
C ARG A 562 7.31 28.45 199.91
N MET A 563 8.48 27.81 200.04
CA MET A 563 8.80 26.38 199.86
C MET A 563 8.96 25.78 198.45
N ASP A 564 10.20 25.29 198.25
CA ASP A 564 10.59 23.95 197.80
C ASP A 564 10.58 23.51 196.31
N VAL A 565 11.81 23.19 195.86
CA VAL A 565 12.29 21.88 195.38
C VAL A 565 11.99 21.44 193.93
N ARG A 566 13.11 21.30 193.16
CA ARG A 566 13.44 20.30 192.09
C ARG A 566 12.49 20.27 190.86
N SER A 567 12.84 19.83 189.65
CA SER A 567 13.83 18.89 189.11
C SER A 567 13.91 19.08 187.58
N ASP A 568 15.09 18.84 187.02
CA ASP A 568 15.39 18.11 185.78
C ASP A 568 15.00 18.59 184.36
N THR A 569 16.03 18.45 183.52
CA THR A 569 16.11 18.28 182.04
C THR A 569 15.91 19.46 181.10
#